data_AF-A0A7V9P8G5-F1
#
_entry.id   AF-A0A7V9P8G5-F1
#
_cell.length_a   1.000
_cell.length_b   1.000
_cell.length_c   1.000
_cell.angle_alpha   90.00
_cell.angle_beta   90.00
_cell.angle_gamma   90.00
#
_symmetry.space_group_name_H-M   'P 1'
#
loop_
_entity.id
_entity.type
_entity.pdbx_description
1 polymer ?
#
loop_
_entity_poly.entity_id
_entity_poly.type
_entity_poly.pdbx_seq_one_letter_code
_entity_poly.pdbx_strand_id
1 'polypeptide(L)'
;GTYACRLCGLPLFRSDSKFHSGTGWASFFQSFDKQHIRYLTDKKFGMTRTEIRCARCDGHQGHVFPDGPAPSGQRYCVNSSSLEFFPEGEEVPQKS
;
A
#
# COMPACT_ATOMS: atom_id res chain seq x y z
N GLY A 1 -6.33 7.55 10.66
CA GLY A 1 -6.77 6.15 10.53
C GLY A 1 -5.73 5.33 9.81
N THR A 2 -5.80 4.01 9.95
CA THR A 2 -4.83 3.05 9.43
C THR A 2 -5.47 2.15 8.38
N TYR A 3 -4.81 1.99 7.24
CA TYR A 3 -5.13 0.95 6.27
C TYR A 3 -4.22 -0.24 6.52
N ALA A 4 -4.80 -1.34 6.99
CA ALA A 4 -4.10 -2.58 7.26
C ALA A 4 -4.32 -3.60 6.14
N CYS A 5 -3.41 -4.56 6.02
CA CYS A 5 -3.57 -5.71 5.16
C CYS A 5 -4.85 -6.46 5.54
N ARG A 6 -5.78 -6.62 4.60
CA ARG A 6 -7.06 -7.29 4.86
C ARG A 6 -6.88 -8.72 5.39
N LEU A 7 -5.84 -9.42 4.92
CA LEU A 7 -5.53 -10.80 5.27
C LEU A 7 -4.98 -10.95 6.68
N CYS A 8 -3.86 -10.28 6.99
CA CYS A 8 -3.15 -10.51 8.25
C CYS A 8 -3.30 -9.36 9.26
N GLY A 9 -3.81 -8.19 8.87
CA GLY A 9 -3.92 -7.02 9.77
C GLY A 9 -2.63 -6.22 9.95
N LEU A 10 -1.60 -6.41 9.12
CA LEU A 10 -0.37 -5.60 9.22
C LEU A 10 -0.68 -4.16 8.76
N PRO A 11 -0.37 -3.10 9.54
CA PRO A 11 -0.53 -1.72 9.09
C PRO A 11 0.28 -1.44 7.82
N LEU A 12 -0.34 -1.03 6.72
CA LEU A 12 0.37 -0.82 5.44
C LEU A 12 0.45 0.65 5.06
N PHE A 13 -0.60 1.44 5.31
CA PHE A 13 -0.65 2.86 4.97
C PHE A 13 -1.40 3.66 6.02
N ARG A 14 -1.09 4.95 6.14
CA ARG A 14 -1.82 5.90 6.97
C ARG A 14 -2.82 6.69 6.13
N SER A 15 -3.94 7.11 6.69
CA SER A 15 -4.93 7.91 5.96
C SER A 15 -4.41 9.29 5.54
N ASP A 16 -3.48 9.87 6.30
CA ASP A 16 -2.80 11.14 5.95
C ASP A 16 -1.91 11.01 4.70
N SER A 17 -1.46 9.79 4.38
CA SER A 17 -0.67 9.50 3.19
C SER A 17 -1.51 9.30 1.93
N LYS A 18 -2.83 9.21 2.06
CA LYS A 18 -3.76 8.96 0.96
C LYS A 18 -3.99 10.25 0.16
N PHE A 19 -3.93 10.15 -1.17
CA PHE A 19 -4.21 11.28 -2.05
C PHE A 19 -5.03 10.86 -3.27
N HIS A 20 -5.64 11.84 -3.95
CA HIS A 20 -6.38 11.59 -5.18
C HIS A 20 -5.43 11.65 -6.37
N SER A 21 -5.14 10.51 -7.00
CA SER A 21 -4.26 10.44 -8.17
C SER A 21 -4.98 10.55 -9.51
N GLY A 22 -6.32 10.59 -9.53
CA GLY A 22 -7.12 10.58 -10.76
C GLY A 22 -7.16 9.24 -11.52
N THR A 23 -6.56 8.17 -10.98
CA THR A 23 -6.46 6.87 -11.69
C THR A 23 -7.56 5.86 -11.39
N GLY A 24 -8.50 6.19 -10.50
CA GLY A 24 -9.55 5.26 -10.04
C GLY A 24 -9.10 4.28 -8.95
N TRP A 25 -7.82 4.26 -8.58
CA TRP A 25 -7.27 3.40 -7.52
C TRP A 25 -6.93 4.19 -6.24
N ALA A 26 -6.95 3.51 -5.10
CA ALA A 26 -6.47 4.09 -3.86
C ALA A 26 -4.96 4.37 -3.99
N SER A 27 -4.58 5.63 -3.78
CA SER A 27 -3.19 6.08 -3.95
C SER A 27 -2.63 6.64 -2.65
N PHE A 28 -1.42 6.23 -2.30
CA PHE A 28 -0.69 6.71 -1.14
C PHE A 28 0.70 7.19 -1.54
N PHE A 29 1.24 8.20 -0.86
CA PHE A 29 2.59 8.66 -1.15
C PHE A 29 3.67 7.99 -0.27
N GLN A 30 3.31 7.35 0.83
CA GLN A 30 4.25 6.65 1.71
C GLN A 30 3.58 5.45 2.37
N SER A 31 4.37 4.40 2.66
CA SER A 31 3.92 3.29 3.49
C SER A 31 3.91 3.67 4.97
N PHE A 32 3.23 2.87 5.79
CA PHE A 32 3.22 3.01 7.24
C PHE A 32 4.63 2.80 7.83
N ASP A 33 5.32 1.76 7.36
CA ASP A 33 6.73 1.49 7.63
C ASP A 33 7.37 0.92 6.34
N LYS A 34 8.68 1.14 6.14
CA LYS A 34 9.42 0.57 5.00
C LYS A 34 9.51 -0.96 5.07
N GLN A 35 9.51 -1.53 6.27
CA GLN A 35 9.57 -2.97 6.52
C GLN A 35 8.22 -3.67 6.31
N HIS A 36 7.11 -2.93 6.25
CA HIS A 36 5.78 -3.52 6.08
C HIS A 36 5.43 -3.83 4.62
N ILE A 37 6.23 -3.32 3.67
CA ILE A 37 6.06 -3.52 2.24
C ILE A 37 7.25 -4.28 1.68
N ARG A 38 6.95 -5.36 0.95
CA ARG A 38 7.92 -6.06 0.12
C ARG A 38 7.79 -5.57 -1.32
N TYR A 39 8.92 -5.23 -1.93
CA TYR A 39 9.01 -4.78 -3.32
C TYR A 39 9.51 -5.92 -4.20
N LEU A 40 8.81 -6.19 -5.30
CA LEU A 40 9.19 -7.20 -6.28
C LEU A 40 9.19 -6.60 -7.67
N THR A 41 10.24 -6.85 -8.44
CA THR A 41 10.28 -6.40 -9.84
C THR A 41 9.30 -7.24 -10.68
N ASP A 42 8.32 -6.57 -11.29
CA ASP A 42 7.35 -7.13 -12.23
C ASP A 42 7.72 -6.67 -13.65
N LYS A 43 8.13 -7.63 -14.51
CA LYS A 43 8.52 -7.38 -15.91
C LYS A 43 7.45 -7.79 -16.93
N LYS A 44 6.21 -7.96 -16.50
CA LYS A 44 5.11 -8.39 -17.39
C LYS A 44 4.66 -7.26 -18.33
N PHE A 45 4.09 -7.65 -19.47
CA PHE A 45 3.51 -6.73 -20.48
C PHE A 45 4.47 -5.69 -21.06
N GLY A 46 5.77 -6.00 -21.14
CA GLY A 46 6.77 -5.08 -21.70
C GLY A 46 7.06 -3.84 -20.83
N MET A 47 6.52 -3.80 -19.61
CA MET A 47 6.75 -2.72 -18.64
C MET A 47 7.54 -3.27 -17.45
N THR A 48 8.48 -2.47 -16.92
CA THR A 48 9.10 -2.75 -15.63
C THR A 48 8.34 -1.97 -14.57
N ARG A 49 7.51 -2.66 -13.79
CA ARG A 49 6.79 -2.12 -12.64
C ARG A 49 7.34 -2.73 -11.35
N THR A 50 7.11 -2.08 -10.22
CA THR A 50 7.45 -2.65 -8.92
C THR A 50 6.17 -3.08 -8.22
N GLU A 51 5.94 -4.39 -8.14
CA GLU A 51 4.86 -4.97 -7.34
C GLU A 51 5.14 -4.71 -5.85
N ILE A 52 4.09 -4.35 -5.10
CA ILE A 52 4.12 -4.22 -3.65
C ILE A 52 3.27 -5.32 -3.01
N ARG A 53 3.86 -6.02 -2.03
CA ARG A 53 3.20 -7.06 -1.23
C ARG A 53 3.27 -6.71 0.24
N CYS A 54 2.33 -7.26 1.02
CA CYS A 54 2.45 -7.24 2.47
C CYS A 54 3.69 -8.04 2.89
N ALA A 55 4.61 -7.44 3.63
CA ALA A 55 5.84 -8.12 4.05
C ALA A 55 5.60 -9.30 5.00
N ARG A 56 4.45 -9.34 5.69
CA ARG A 56 4.11 -10.40 6.64
C ARG A 56 3.49 -11.64 5.98
N CYS A 57 2.49 -11.47 5.12
CA CYS A 57 1.76 -12.61 4.53
C CYS A 57 2.01 -12.81 3.03
N ASP A 58 2.88 -11.99 2.42
CA ASP A 58 3.15 -11.97 0.97
C ASP A 58 1.91 -11.73 0.08
N GLY A 59 0.80 -11.28 0.68
CA GLY A 59 -0.42 -10.94 -0.06
C GLY A 59 -0.21 -9.73 -0.98
N HIS A 60 -0.59 -9.87 -2.25
CA HIS A 60 -0.53 -8.79 -3.24
C HIS A 60 -1.33 -7.55 -2.80
N GLN A 61 -0.70 -6.37 -2.93
CA GLN A 61 -1.33 -5.09 -2.59
C GLN A 61 -1.52 -4.19 -3.81
N GLY A 62 -0.59 -4.23 -4.77
CA GLY A 62 -0.65 -3.41 -5.98
C GLY A 62 0.73 -3.15 -6.55
N HIS A 63 0.97 -1.92 -6.99
CA HIS A 63 2.26 -1.49 -7.55
C HIS A 63 2.69 -0.11 -7.01
N VAL A 64 3.99 0.16 -7.05
CA VAL A 64 4.56 1.48 -6.78
C VAL A 64 5.20 2.08 -8.03
N PHE A 65 5.01 3.38 -8.21
CA PHE A 65 5.49 4.17 -9.36
C PHE A 65 6.28 5.40 -8.87
N PRO A 66 7.30 5.86 -9.61
CA PRO A 66 8.13 7.02 -9.24
C PRO A 66 7.52 8.37 -9.67
N ASP A 67 6.19 8.45 -9.78
CA ASP A 67 5.43 9.62 -10.25
C ASP A 67 4.50 10.17 -9.16
N GLY A 68 4.87 9.98 -7.89
CA GLY A 68 4.12 10.47 -6.74
C GLY A 68 4.51 11.87 -6.29
N PRO A 69 3.72 12.46 -5.39
CA PRO A 69 4.03 13.76 -4.80
C PRO A 69 5.22 13.67 -3.81
N ALA A 70 5.75 14.83 -3.43
CA ALA A 70 6.64 14.95 -2.26
C ALA A 70 5.93 14.42 -0.98
N PRO A 71 6.68 13.96 0.04
CA PRO A 71 8.15 13.97 0.16
C PRO A 71 8.86 12.78 -0.49
N SER A 72 8.15 11.69 -0.81
CA SER A 72 8.79 10.46 -1.28
C SER A 72 9.05 10.45 -2.78
N GLY A 73 8.25 11.18 -3.57
CA GLY A 73 8.21 11.04 -5.03
C GLY A 73 7.56 9.72 -5.49
N GLN A 74 7.05 8.91 -4.57
CA GLN A 74 6.51 7.59 -4.82
C GLN A 74 4.98 7.62 -4.80
N ARG A 75 4.36 6.90 -5.73
CA ARG A 75 2.92 6.66 -5.75
C ARG A 75 2.66 5.17 -5.58
N TYR A 76 2.13 4.80 -4.43
CA TYR A 76 1.63 3.47 -4.13
C TYR A 76 0.20 3.38 -4.68
N CYS A 77 0.01 2.65 -5.77
CA CYS A 77 -1.28 2.36 -6.37
C CYS A 77 -1.76 1.02 -5.82
N VAL A 78 -2.74 1.06 -4.92
CA VAL A 78 -3.13 -0.08 -4.09
C VAL A 78 -4.56 -0.52 -4.42
N ASN A 79 -4.77 -1.84 -4.46
CA ASN A 79 -6.09 -2.41 -4.60
C ASN A 79 -6.90 -2.20 -3.31
N SER A 80 -8.04 -1.51 -3.39
CA SER A 80 -8.88 -1.27 -2.22
C SER A 80 -9.37 -2.57 -1.56
N SER A 81 -9.55 -3.64 -2.34
CA SER A 81 -9.96 -4.95 -1.82
C SER A 81 -8.88 -5.66 -0.99
N SER A 82 -7.61 -5.26 -1.10
CA SER A 82 -6.51 -5.83 -0.30
C SER A 82 -6.32 -5.14 1.05
N LEU A 83 -7.07 -4.06 1.30
CA LEU A 83 -6.98 -3.24 2.50
C LEU A 83 -8.26 -3.33 3.36
N GLU A 84 -8.08 -3.03 4.63
CA GLU A 84 -9.15 -2.77 5.59
C GLU A 84 -8.80 -1.48 6.34
N PHE A 85 -9.79 -0.60 6.52
CA PHE A 85 -9.60 0.70 7.15
C PHE A 85 -10.06 0.69 8.59
N PHE A 86 -9.21 1.20 9.47
CA PHE A 86 -9.47 1.40 10.89
C PHE A 86 -9.39 2.90 11.19
N PRO A 87 -10.46 3.53 11.69
CA PRO A 87 -10.45 4.91 12.17
C PRO A 87 -9.32 5.21 13.17
N GLU A 88 -8.99 6.49 13.32
CA GLU A 88 -8.00 6.91 14.32
C GLU A 88 -8.47 6.53 15.73
N GLY A 89 -7.60 5.93 16.53
CA GLY A 89 -7.92 5.46 17.88
C GLY A 89 -8.54 4.06 17.96
N GLU A 90 -8.86 3.43 16.83
CA GLU A 90 -9.26 2.01 16.80
C GLU A 90 -8.04 1.09 16.71
N GLU A 91 -8.09 -0.02 17.45
CA GLU A 91 -7.03 -1.03 17.45
C GLU A 91 -7.09 -1.86 16.17
N VAL A 92 -5.94 -2.05 15.51
CA VAL A 92 -5.83 -2.89 14.31
C VAL A 92 -5.66 -4.35 14.74
N PRO A 93 -6.66 -5.22 14.50
CA PRO A 93 -6.59 -6.61 14.91
C PRO A 93 -5.47 -7.33 14.18
N GLN A 94 -4.63 -8.05 14.94
CA GLN A 94 -3.64 -8.95 14.37
C GLN A 94 -4.35 -10.25 13.98
N LYS A 95 -4.30 -10.59 12.69
CA LYS A 95 -4.90 -11.81 12.15
C LYS A 95 -3.80 -12.82 11.88
N SER A 96 -4.05 -14.06 12.28
CA SER A 96 -3.18 -15.23 12.06
C SER A 96 -3.20 -15.67 10.61
#